data_AF-A0A367EW17-F1
#
_entry.id   AF-A0A367EW17-F1
#
_cell.length_a   1.000
_cell.length_b   1.000
_cell.length_c   1.000
_cell.angle_alpha   90.00
_cell.angle_beta   90.00
_cell.angle_gamma   90.00
#
_symmetry.space_group_name_H-M   'P 1'
#
loop_
_entity.id
_entity.type
_entity.pdbx_description
1 polymer ?
#
loop_
_entity_poly.entity_id
_entity_poly.type
_entity_poly.pdbx_seq_one_letter_code
_entity_poly.pdbx_strand_id
1 'polypeptide(L)'
;MTDELLVVRAQLGERTELAELVARWRVPLWTYVRRMLDAERADDVSQEIWPAVIRGLPGLRAPGRFTPWLFTIARRSVTDRLRTEYARAAEIAPDTFLTEDHERIGPALRAARGGRVHQGSSGAGHRLGAFGSMEGARR
;
A
#
# COMPACT_ATOMS: atom_id res chain seq x y z
N MET A 1 23.99 20.98 4.23
CA MET A 1 22.60 21.51 4.12
C MET A 1 21.65 20.52 4.79
N THR A 2 20.69 20.98 5.60
CA THR A 2 19.71 20.11 6.27
C THR A 2 18.71 19.55 5.26
N ASP A 3 18.10 18.42 5.59
CA ASP A 3 17.06 17.83 4.74
C ASP A 3 15.81 18.71 4.67
N GLU A 4 15.48 19.38 5.78
CA GLU A 4 14.41 20.37 5.81
C GLU A 4 14.60 21.46 4.76
N LEU A 5 15.80 22.03 4.65
CA LEU A 5 16.07 23.08 3.67
C LEU A 5 16.06 22.54 2.24
N LEU A 6 16.56 21.32 2.01
CA LEU A 6 16.46 20.66 0.71
C LEU A 6 15.01 20.46 0.27
N VAL A 7 14.14 20.04 1.18
CA VAL A 7 12.72 19.85 0.92
C VAL A 7 12.04 21.16 0.58
N VAL A 8 12.27 22.22 1.37
CA VAL A 8 11.68 23.54 1.10
C VAL A 8 12.07 24.03 -0.30
N ARG A 9 13.35 23.97 -0.66
CA ARG A 9 13.82 24.42 -1.98
C ARG A 9 13.30 23.54 -3.13
N ALA A 10 13.25 22.22 -2.92
CA ALA A 10 12.63 21.30 -3.87
C ALA A 10 11.14 21.60 -4.08
N GLN A 11 10.41 21.95 -3.02
CA GLN A 11 9.00 22.36 -3.09
C GLN A 11 8.80 23.69 -3.84
N LEU A 12 9.78 24.58 -3.81
CA LEU A 12 9.81 25.82 -4.60
C LEU A 12 10.17 25.59 -6.08
N GLY A 13 10.42 24.34 -6.49
CA GLY A 13 10.73 23.96 -7.87
C GLY A 13 12.22 23.95 -8.20
N GLU A 14 13.09 24.10 -7.20
CA GLU A 14 14.54 24.04 -7.41
C GLU A 14 15.00 22.59 -7.63
N ARG A 15 15.26 22.27 -8.90
CA ARG A 15 15.53 20.88 -9.35
C ARG A 15 16.83 20.32 -8.81
N THR A 16 17.84 21.17 -8.58
CA THR A 16 19.15 20.76 -8.06
C THR A 16 19.03 20.22 -6.64
N GLU A 17 18.16 20.81 -5.84
CA GLU A 17 17.92 20.49 -4.44
C GLU A 17 17.07 19.23 -4.31
N LEU A 18 16.11 19.03 -5.23
CA LEU A 18 15.43 17.75 -5.37
C LEU A 18 16.43 16.63 -5.71
N ALA A 19 17.33 16.87 -6.67
CA ALA A 19 18.33 15.89 -7.06
C ALA A 19 19.28 15.54 -5.91
N GLU A 20 19.74 16.54 -5.15
CA GLU A 20 20.56 16.35 -3.95
C GLU A 20 19.81 15.56 -2.86
N LEU A 21 18.54 15.87 -2.63
CA LEU A 21 17.70 15.13 -1.66
C LEU A 21 17.56 13.65 -2.06
N VAL A 22 17.29 13.37 -3.34
CA VAL A 22 17.21 12.00 -3.87
C VAL A 22 18.56 11.30 -3.75
N ALA A 23 19.65 11.96 -4.17
CA ALA A 23 20.99 11.39 -4.14
C ALA A 23 21.41 11.00 -2.71
N ARG A 24 21.08 11.84 -1.73
CA ARG A 24 21.34 11.61 -0.30
C ARG A 24 20.58 10.42 0.25
N TRP A 25 19.31 10.27 -0.13
CA TRP A 25 18.43 9.27 0.46
C TRP A 25 18.32 7.96 -0.32
N ARG A 26 18.91 7.86 -1.53
CA ARG A 26 18.92 6.63 -2.34
C ARG A 26 19.45 5.40 -1.59
N VAL A 27 20.64 5.52 -0.99
CA VAL A 27 21.32 4.38 -0.34
C VAL A 27 20.66 4.04 1.00
N PRO A 28 20.35 5.01 1.89
CA PRO A 28 19.62 4.72 3.12
C PRO A 28 18.25 4.07 2.88
N LEU A 29 17.50 4.56 1.90
CA LEU A 29 16.19 4.00 1.54
C LEU A 29 16.33 2.57 1.04
N TRP A 30 17.24 2.33 0.08
CA TRP A 30 17.48 1.00 -0.46
C TRP A 30 17.94 0.02 0.63
N THR A 31 18.85 0.45 1.51
CA THR A 31 19.34 -0.37 2.64
C THR A 31 18.20 -0.74 3.59
N TYR A 32 17.26 0.17 3.83
CA TYR A 32 16.06 -0.11 4.61
C TYR A 32 15.20 -1.18 3.92
N VAL A 33 14.93 -1.03 2.62
CA VAL A 33 14.12 -1.99 1.83
C VAL A 33 14.78 -3.38 1.79
N ARG A 34 16.10 -3.45 1.58
CA ARG A 34 16.90 -4.70 1.54
C ARG A 34 16.90 -5.50 2.82
N ARG A 35 16.55 -4.89 3.96
CA ARG A 35 16.38 -5.63 5.23
C ARG A 35 15.09 -6.46 5.25
N MET A 36 14.17 -6.19 4.33
CA MET A 36 12.87 -6.85 4.26
C MET A 36 12.70 -7.71 2.99
N LEU A 37 13.50 -7.44 1.95
CA LEU A 37 13.42 -8.08 0.63
C LEU A 37 14.81 -8.53 0.14
N ASP A 38 14.83 -9.52 -0.78
CA ASP A 38 16.04 -9.86 -1.54
C ASP A 38 16.50 -8.70 -2.45
N ALA A 39 17.63 -8.88 -3.15
CA ALA A 39 18.32 -7.78 -3.83
C ALA A 39 17.50 -7.25 -4.99
N GLU A 40 17.03 -8.17 -5.83
CA GLU A 40 16.27 -7.88 -7.04
C GLU A 40 14.94 -7.20 -6.68
N ARG A 41 14.20 -7.75 -5.72
CA ARG A 41 12.93 -7.14 -5.28
C ARG A 41 13.12 -5.78 -4.62
N ALA A 42 14.22 -5.59 -3.88
CA ALA A 42 14.50 -4.31 -3.27
C ALA A 42 14.87 -3.24 -4.30
N ASP A 43 15.58 -3.61 -5.38
CA ASP A 43 15.85 -2.72 -6.49
C ASP A 43 14.54 -2.25 -7.13
N ASP A 44 13.65 -3.18 -7.48
CA ASP A 44 12.34 -2.88 -8.06
C ASP A 44 11.51 -1.93 -7.16
N VAL A 45 11.35 -2.31 -5.89
CA VAL A 45 10.53 -1.54 -4.94
C VAL A 45 11.14 -0.17 -4.68
N SER A 46 12.47 -0.07 -4.61
CA SER A 46 13.15 1.22 -4.45
C SER A 46 12.89 2.15 -5.63
N GLN A 47 12.82 1.62 -6.86
CA GLN A 47 12.47 2.42 -8.04
C GLN A 47 11.03 2.93 -7.98
N GLU A 48 10.08 2.14 -7.50
CA GLU A 48 8.67 2.54 -7.38
C GLU A 48 8.44 3.64 -6.31
N ILE A 49 9.29 3.67 -5.27
CA ILE A 49 9.19 4.65 -4.18
C ILE A 49 9.50 6.08 -4.67
N TRP A 50 10.52 6.27 -5.52
CA TRP A 50 10.96 7.61 -5.92
C TRP A 50 9.89 8.43 -6.66
N PRO A 51 9.15 7.89 -7.65
CA PRO A 51 8.01 8.57 -8.24
C PRO A 51 6.94 8.98 -7.22
N ALA A 52 6.66 8.13 -6.21
CA ALA A 52 5.70 8.46 -5.16
C ALA A 52 6.22 9.58 -4.25
N VAL A 53 7.51 9.58 -3.92
CA VAL A 53 8.18 10.66 -3.18
C VAL A 53 8.11 11.96 -3.97
N ILE A 54 8.54 11.98 -5.23
CA ILE A 54 8.56 13.20 -6.06
C ILE A 54 7.14 13.78 -6.22
N ARG A 55 6.13 12.93 -6.44
CA ARG A 55 4.73 13.36 -6.54
C ARG A 55 4.16 13.86 -5.21
N GLY A 56 4.57 13.27 -4.09
CA GLY A 56 4.06 13.61 -2.77
C GLY A 56 4.79 14.78 -2.09
N LEU A 57 6.03 15.07 -2.48
CA LEU A 57 6.88 16.07 -1.84
C LEU A 57 6.27 17.48 -1.81
N PRO A 58 5.62 17.99 -2.89
CA PRO A 58 4.94 19.29 -2.85
C PRO A 58 3.83 19.39 -1.80
N GLY A 59 3.23 18.26 -1.42
CA GLY A 59 2.16 18.20 -0.41
C GLY A 59 2.65 18.00 1.03
N LEU A 60 3.95 17.84 1.26
CA LEU A 60 4.52 17.63 2.59
C LEU A 60 4.49 18.94 3.40
N ARG A 61 3.50 19.07 4.29
CA ARG A 61 3.27 20.29 5.10
C ARG A 61 4.37 20.61 6.12
N ALA A 62 5.10 19.59 6.58
CA ALA A 62 6.16 19.74 7.58
C ALA A 62 7.49 19.23 7.00
N PRO A 63 8.30 20.09 6.38
CA PRO A 63 9.57 19.70 5.75
C PRO A 63 10.53 18.98 6.71
N GLY A 64 10.62 19.40 7.97
CA GLY A 64 11.40 18.70 9.01
C GLY A 64 10.93 17.27 9.34
N ARG A 65 9.76 16.83 8.83
CA ARG A 65 9.24 15.46 8.95
C ARG A 65 9.49 14.62 7.70
N PHE A 66 10.38 15.04 6.81
CA PHE A 66 10.70 14.32 5.57
C PHE A 66 11.10 12.86 5.79
N THR A 67 12.05 12.59 6.69
CA THR A 67 12.54 11.23 6.93
C THR A 67 11.44 10.25 7.36
N PRO A 68 10.63 10.51 8.41
CA PRO A 68 9.54 9.59 8.76
C PRO A 68 8.46 9.49 7.68
N TRP A 69 8.21 10.57 6.93
CA TRP A 69 7.29 10.54 5.79
C TRP A 69 7.81 9.65 4.65
N LEU A 70 9.10 9.75 4.28
CA LEU A 70 9.77 8.92 3.29
C LEU A 70 9.67 7.43 3.66
N PHE A 71 9.99 7.07 4.90
CA PHE A 71 9.92 5.68 5.34
C PHE A 71 8.48 5.16 5.48
N THR A 72 7.49 6.04 5.63
CA THR A 72 6.08 5.66 5.54
C THR A 72 5.72 5.21 4.13
N ILE A 73 6.20 5.90 3.10
CA ILE A 73 6.04 5.49 1.70
C ILE A 73 6.75 4.16 1.48
N ALA A 74 8.01 4.05 1.90
CA ALA A 74 8.81 2.83 1.74
C ALA A 74 8.14 1.60 2.34
N ARG A 75 7.67 1.71 3.59
CA ARG A 75 6.97 0.63 4.28
C ARG A 75 5.69 0.21 3.56
N ARG A 76 4.93 1.17 3.04
CA ARG A 76 3.70 0.89 2.26
C ARG A 76 4.04 0.12 0.98
N SER A 77 5.05 0.57 0.22
CA SER A 77 5.49 -0.11 -1.00
C SER A 77 5.95 -1.55 -0.76
N VAL A 78 6.75 -1.79 0.29
CA VAL A 78 7.16 -3.14 0.68
C VAL A 78 5.96 -4.01 1.07
N THR A 79 5.03 -3.45 1.86
CA THR A 79 3.82 -4.19 2.29
C THR A 79 2.95 -4.55 1.10
N ASP A 80 2.79 -3.64 0.13
CA ASP A 80 2.00 -3.86 -1.06
C ASP A 80 2.62 -4.97 -1.94
N ARG A 81 3.94 -4.89 -2.18
CA ARG A 81 4.68 -5.93 -2.92
C ARG A 81 4.48 -7.32 -2.30
N LEU A 82 4.69 -7.44 -0.98
CA LEU A 82 4.52 -8.72 -0.29
C LEU A 82 3.08 -9.22 -0.36
N ARG A 83 2.07 -8.33 -0.22
CA ARG A 83 0.66 -8.71 -0.36
C ARG A 83 0.34 -9.26 -1.75
N THR A 84 0.83 -8.60 -2.80
CA THR A 84 0.62 -9.07 -4.19
C THR A 84 1.27 -10.42 -4.43
N GLU A 85 2.48 -10.65 -3.91
CA GLU A 85 3.17 -11.94 -4.04
C GLU A 85 2.43 -13.06 -3.30
N TYR A 86 1.99 -12.84 -2.06
CA TYR A 86 1.23 -13.85 -1.31
C TYR A 86 -0.13 -14.16 -1.95
N ALA A 87 -0.82 -13.15 -2.51
CA ALA A 87 -2.06 -13.35 -3.23
C ALA A 87 -1.85 -14.21 -4.49
N ARG A 88 -0.81 -13.92 -5.28
CA ARG A 88 -0.45 -14.73 -6.47
C ARG A 88 -0.09 -16.16 -6.10
N ALA A 89 0.68 -16.36 -5.03
CA ALA A 89 1.03 -17.70 -4.57
C ALA A 89 -0.21 -18.52 -4.14
N ALA A 90 -1.22 -17.86 -3.54
CA ALA A 90 -2.47 -18.50 -3.16
C ALA A 90 -3.36 -18.85 -4.37
N GLU A 91 -3.34 -18.06 -5.45
CA GLU A 91 -4.07 -18.33 -6.69
C GLU A 91 -3.45 -19.47 -7.52
N ILE A 92 -2.12 -19.60 -7.49
CA ILE A 92 -1.36 -20.63 -8.22
C ILE A 92 -1.41 -22.01 -7.52
N ALA A 93 -1.95 -22.08 -6.30
CA ALA A 93 -2.17 -23.34 -5.59
C ALA A 93 -3.64 -23.80 -5.63
N PRO A 94 -4.18 -24.28 -6.77
CA PRO A 94 -5.34 -25.15 -6.72
C PRO A 94 -4.86 -26.56 -6.36
N ASP A 95 -5.18 -26.99 -5.14
CA ASP A 95 -5.28 -28.39 -4.76
C ASP A 95 -3.98 -29.23 -4.73
N THR A 96 -3.00 -28.80 -3.94
CA THR A 96 -2.00 -29.73 -3.39
C THR A 96 -1.80 -29.37 -1.92
N PHE A 97 -1.62 -30.39 -1.08
CA PHE A 97 -1.52 -30.34 0.40
C PHE A 97 -2.85 -30.44 1.17
N LEU A 98 -3.67 -31.44 0.82
CA LEU A 98 -4.48 -32.17 1.81
C LEU A 98 -3.80 -33.49 2.17
N THR A 99 -2.66 -33.45 2.86
CA THR A 99 -2.27 -34.52 3.80
C THR A 99 -1.17 -34.03 4.73
N GLU A 100 -1.57 -33.76 5.97
CA GLU A 100 -0.89 -34.06 7.24
C GLU A 100 0.62 -33.74 7.37
N ASP A 101 0.93 -32.58 7.99
CA ASP A 101 1.79 -32.56 9.19
C ASP A 101 1.62 -31.21 9.94
N HIS A 102 0.70 -31.16 10.92
CA HIS A 102 0.26 -29.94 11.60
C HIS A 102 0.90 -29.73 12.98
N GLU A 103 2.20 -29.97 13.16
CA GLU A 103 2.82 -29.85 14.49
C GLU A 103 4.04 -28.93 14.60
N ARG A 104 4.06 -27.75 13.94
CA ARG A 104 5.08 -26.75 14.33
C ARG A 104 4.86 -25.26 14.04
N ILE A 105 3.63 -24.77 13.88
CA ILE A 105 3.43 -23.31 13.78
C ILE A 105 2.33 -22.85 14.74
N GLY A 106 2.76 -22.26 15.85
CA GLY A 106 1.93 -21.56 16.84
C GLY A 106 1.17 -20.35 16.25
N PRO A 107 0.30 -19.71 17.04
CA PRO A 107 -1.04 -19.31 16.62
C PRO A 107 -1.07 -17.91 15.98
N ALA A 108 -1.22 -17.84 14.66
CA ALA A 108 -1.65 -16.61 13.99
C ALA A 108 -2.70 -16.81 12.89
N LEU A 109 -3.05 -18.07 12.54
CA LEU A 109 -3.93 -18.37 11.41
C LEU A 109 -5.37 -18.72 11.81
N ARG A 110 -5.94 -18.06 12.82
CA ARG A 110 -7.35 -18.26 13.22
C ARG A 110 -8.24 -17.02 13.12
N ALA A 111 -7.81 -15.99 12.40
CA ALA A 111 -8.61 -14.77 12.24
C ALA A 111 -9.25 -14.58 10.85
N ALA A 112 -9.00 -15.46 9.87
CA ALA A 112 -9.40 -15.24 8.48
C ALA A 112 -10.43 -16.25 7.91
N ARG A 113 -11.04 -17.11 8.73
CA ARG A 113 -12.15 -17.98 8.29
C ARG A 113 -13.41 -17.71 9.11
N GLY A 114 -14.09 -16.63 8.77
CA GLY A 114 -15.52 -16.43 9.03
C GLY A 114 -16.28 -16.57 7.71
N GLY A 115 -16.45 -17.81 7.24
CA GLY A 115 -17.20 -18.10 6.03
C GLY A 115 -18.68 -17.78 6.19
N ARG A 116 -19.30 -17.22 5.15
CA ARG A 116 -20.75 -17.34 4.93
C ARG A 116 -20.98 -18.07 3.62
N VAL A 117 -21.46 -19.28 3.79
CA VAL A 117 -21.99 -20.20 2.78
C VAL A 117 -23.10 -19.54 1.97
N HIS A 118 -23.02 -19.68 0.65
CA HIS A 118 -24.16 -19.56 -0.25
C HIS A 118 -24.88 -20.92 -0.29
N GLN A 119 -26.18 -20.94 0.02
CA GLN A 119 -27.12 -21.88 -0.57
C GLN A 119 -28.35 -21.09 -1.00
N GLY A 120 -28.73 -21.24 -2.27
CA GLY A 120 -29.91 -20.64 -2.86
C GLY A 120 -31.17 -21.46 -2.61
N SER A 121 -32.33 -20.81 -2.72
CA SER A 121 -33.33 -21.08 -3.77
C SER A 121 -34.70 -20.50 -3.37
N SER A 122 -35.39 -20.00 -4.40
CA SER A 122 -36.84 -20.01 -4.59
C SER A 122 -37.75 -19.14 -3.69
N GLY A 123 -38.65 -18.38 -4.35
CA GLY A 123 -39.88 -17.89 -3.72
C GLY A 123 -40.38 -16.56 -4.23
N ALA A 124 -41.42 -16.60 -5.08
CA ALA A 124 -42.19 -15.46 -5.56
C ALA A 124 -42.84 -14.65 -4.41
N GLY A 125 -43.06 -13.34 -4.61
CA GLY A 125 -43.70 -12.49 -3.60
C GLY A 125 -43.96 -11.04 -4.02
N HIS A 126 -45.07 -10.85 -4.73
CA HIS A 126 -45.84 -9.63 -5.02
C HIS A 126 -45.91 -8.55 -3.89
N ARG A 127 -45.75 -7.25 -4.25
CA ARG A 127 -46.42 -5.99 -3.78
C ARG A 127 -45.46 -4.78 -3.79
N LEU A 128 -45.72 -3.70 -4.55
CA LEU A 128 -46.61 -2.54 -4.32
C LEU A 128 -46.16 -1.56 -3.20
N GLY A 129 -45.99 -0.28 -3.58
CA GLY A 129 -45.89 0.91 -2.72
C GLY A 129 -44.55 1.66 -2.89
N ALA A 130 -44.44 2.74 -3.67
CA ALA A 130 -44.93 4.12 -3.49
C ALA A 130 -43.96 5.04 -2.71
N PHE A 131 -44.02 6.34 -3.05
CA PHE A 131 -43.30 7.52 -2.52
C PHE A 131 -41.89 7.78 -3.08
N GLY A 132 -41.53 8.95 -3.59
CA GLY A 132 -42.21 10.25 -3.71
C GLY A 132 -41.13 11.29 -4.01
N SER A 133 -41.06 11.76 -5.26
CA SER A 133 -40.09 12.77 -5.69
C SER A 133 -40.70 14.15 -5.45
N MET A 134 -40.23 14.86 -4.42
CA MET A 134 -40.59 16.25 -4.18
C MET A 134 -39.63 17.17 -4.92
N GLU A 135 -40.21 17.82 -5.92
CA GLU A 135 -39.76 18.98 -6.66
C GLU A 135 -39.61 20.17 -5.70
N GLY A 136 -38.40 20.73 -5.61
CA GLY A 136 -38.07 21.90 -4.81
C GLY A 136 -37.67 23.07 -5.70
N ALA A 137 -38.65 23.88 -6.06
CA ALA A 137 -38.51 25.06 -6.89
C ALA A 137 -38.03 26.30 -6.07
N ARG A 138 -37.36 27.20 -6.79
CA ARG A 138 -37.22 28.67 -6.57
C ARG A 138 -36.29 29.16 -5.44
N ARG A 139 -35.30 29.94 -5.83
CA ARG A 139 -35.49 31.40 -6.01
C ARG A 139 -34.50 31.97 -7.02
#